data_AF-A0A933S7I9-F1
#
_entry.id   AF-A0A933S7I9-F1
#
_cell.length_a   1.000
_cell.length_b   1.000
_cell.length_c   1.000
_cell.angle_alpha   90.00
_cell.angle_beta   90.00
_cell.angle_gamma   90.00
#
_symmetry.space_group_name_H-M   'P 1'
#
loop_
_entity.id
_entity.type
_entity.pdbx_description
1 polymer ?
#
loop_
_entity_poly.entity_id
_entity_poly.type
_entity_poly.pdbx_seq_one_letter_code
_entity_poly.pdbx_strand_id
1 'polypeptide(L)'
;MIEIYGHRWTSQYGEIPEPGSGNPAMTTWARGLLGIPAAHVALGLHKLVRAHEPWPPSLPAFRALCQPTPDDFGLPPADAAWEEARRAFGGPNRRRAWSHPAVRLAARLVRRAGIGPGMARENAFRHAYRLLCQRVMAGIPLSEPLPDGLLPSPAEPPASAEEARAHLAALKAIALRPAAREERR
;
A
#
# COMPACT_ATOMS: atom_id res chain seq x y z
N MET A 1 27.49 5.55 1.67
CA MET A 1 26.43 4.52 1.81
C MET A 1 26.83 3.16 1.23
N ILE A 2 27.43 3.11 0.03
CA ILE A 2 28.02 1.87 -0.55
C ILE A 2 29.12 1.25 0.33
N GLU A 3 29.80 2.08 1.13
CA GLU A 3 30.90 1.67 2.02
C GLU A 3 30.50 0.70 3.15
N ILE A 4 29.22 0.69 3.58
CA ILE A 4 28.79 -0.13 4.73
C ILE A 4 28.83 -1.62 4.39
N TYR A 5 28.29 -2.01 3.24
CA TYR A 5 28.19 -3.41 2.83
C TYR A 5 29.13 -3.80 1.68
N GLY A 6 29.75 -2.83 1.00
CA GLY A 6 30.60 -3.09 -0.17
C GLY A 6 31.77 -4.04 0.12
N HIS A 7 32.52 -3.81 1.20
CA HIS A 7 33.66 -4.66 1.57
C HIS A 7 33.23 -6.11 1.89
N ARG A 8 32.11 -6.28 2.60
CA ARG A 8 31.56 -7.61 2.91
C ARG A 8 31.00 -8.30 1.67
N TRP A 9 30.42 -7.55 0.73
CA TRP A 9 29.96 -8.09 -0.55
C TRP A 9 31.12 -8.69 -1.33
N THR A 10 32.19 -7.91 -1.50
CA THR A 10 33.40 -8.37 -2.17
C THR A 10 34.00 -9.58 -1.45
N SER A 11 34.02 -9.58 -0.12
CA SER A 11 34.51 -10.72 0.66
C SER A 11 33.68 -11.99 0.48
N GLN A 12 32.34 -11.90 0.34
CA GLN A 12 31.47 -13.07 0.26
C GLN A 12 31.27 -13.57 -1.17
N TYR A 13 31.14 -12.66 -2.13
CA TYR A 13 30.75 -12.98 -3.51
C TYR A 13 31.86 -12.71 -4.52
N GLY A 14 33.02 -12.21 -4.08
CA GLY A 14 34.12 -11.80 -4.94
C GLY A 14 33.95 -10.38 -5.48
N GLU A 15 35.00 -9.89 -6.12
CA GLU A 15 35.02 -8.56 -6.73
C GLU A 15 33.98 -8.41 -7.84
N ILE A 16 33.67 -7.14 -8.13
CA ILE A 16 32.90 -6.78 -9.31
C ILE A 16 33.80 -7.09 -10.51
N PRO A 17 33.43 -8.03 -11.38
CA PRO A 17 34.31 -8.42 -12.47
C PRO A 17 34.38 -7.33 -13.54
N GLU A 18 35.45 -7.35 -14.33
CA GLU A 18 35.58 -6.58 -15.56
C GLU A 18 34.37 -6.81 -16.50
N PRO A 19 33.93 -5.80 -17.27
CA PRO A 19 32.82 -5.95 -18.22
C PRO A 19 33.03 -7.17 -19.14
N GLY A 20 32.11 -8.13 -19.10
CA GLY A 20 32.19 -9.39 -19.87
C GLY A 20 32.61 -10.62 -19.07
N SER A 21 33.06 -10.45 -17.82
CA SER A 21 33.20 -11.56 -16.86
C SER A 21 32.01 -11.58 -15.89
N GLY A 22 31.38 -12.75 -15.72
CA GLY A 22 30.13 -12.85 -14.96
C GLY A 22 30.38 -13.23 -13.51
N ASN A 23 29.94 -12.41 -12.56
CA ASN A 23 29.77 -12.82 -11.17
C ASN A 23 28.34 -13.40 -11.02
N PRO A 24 28.18 -14.71 -10.72
CA PRO A 24 26.86 -15.33 -10.60
C PRO A 24 25.98 -14.69 -9.52
N ALA A 25 26.58 -14.23 -8.41
CA ALA A 25 25.86 -13.55 -7.35
C ALA A 25 25.37 -12.17 -7.83
N MET A 26 26.22 -11.37 -8.47
CA MET A 26 25.78 -10.10 -9.07
C MET A 26 24.67 -10.31 -10.10
N THR A 27 24.79 -11.32 -10.96
CA THR A 27 23.76 -11.67 -11.94
C THR A 27 22.44 -12.02 -11.27
N THR A 28 22.50 -12.80 -10.18
CA THR A 28 21.32 -13.20 -9.40
C THR A 28 20.65 -12.00 -8.75
N TRP A 29 21.41 -11.12 -8.11
CA TRP A 29 20.87 -9.94 -7.43
C TRP A 29 20.36 -8.87 -8.41
N ALA A 30 21.09 -8.63 -9.51
CA ALA A 30 20.62 -7.74 -10.57
C ALA A 30 19.28 -8.20 -11.14
N ARG A 31 19.13 -9.51 -11.41
CA ARG A 31 17.87 -10.11 -11.85
C ARG A 31 16.78 -10.00 -10.79
N GLY A 32 17.07 -10.31 -9.53
CA GLY A 32 16.07 -10.26 -8.47
C GLY A 32 15.63 -8.85 -8.08
N LEU A 33 16.43 -7.83 -8.39
CA LEU A 33 16.09 -6.41 -8.19
C LEU A 33 15.55 -5.73 -9.46
N LEU A 34 15.36 -6.47 -10.57
CA LEU A 34 14.69 -5.94 -11.75
C LEU A 34 13.34 -5.32 -11.37
N GLY A 35 13.07 -4.14 -11.95
CA GLY A 35 11.87 -3.36 -11.70
C GLY A 35 11.84 -2.58 -10.38
N ILE A 36 12.89 -2.64 -9.56
CA ILE A 36 13.01 -1.80 -8.35
C ILE A 36 13.78 -0.52 -8.70
N PRO A 37 13.20 0.68 -8.53
CA PRO A 37 13.91 1.93 -8.73
C PRO A 37 15.14 2.06 -7.82
N ALA A 38 16.19 2.74 -8.29
CA ALA A 38 17.41 2.95 -7.48
C ALA A 38 17.12 3.63 -6.12
N ALA A 39 16.16 4.56 -6.08
CA ALA A 39 15.72 5.21 -4.85
C ALA A 39 15.13 4.21 -3.83
N HIS A 40 14.43 3.18 -4.30
CA HIS A 40 13.85 2.13 -3.45
C HIS A 40 14.93 1.17 -2.92
N VAL A 41 15.97 0.91 -3.72
CA VAL A 41 17.16 0.17 -3.24
C VAL A 41 17.87 0.95 -2.13
N ALA A 42 18.04 2.26 -2.31
CA ALA A 42 18.61 3.12 -1.27
C ALA A 42 17.75 3.14 0.01
N LEU A 43 16.42 3.19 -0.13
CA LEU A 43 15.48 3.06 0.99
C LEU A 43 15.66 1.72 1.73
N GLY A 44 15.76 0.61 1.01
CA GLY A 44 16.00 -0.72 1.60
C GLY A 44 17.31 -0.76 2.39
N LEU A 45 18.39 -0.16 1.86
CA LEU A 45 19.66 -0.03 2.57
C LEU A 45 19.53 0.82 3.84
N HIS A 46 18.81 1.94 3.79
CA HIS A 46 18.56 2.76 4.98
C HIS A 46 17.80 1.98 6.06
N LYS A 47 16.80 1.17 5.68
CA LYS A 47 16.07 0.32 6.62
C LYS A 47 16.97 -0.70 7.30
N LEU A 48 17.88 -1.35 6.57
CA LEU A 48 18.86 -2.27 7.15
C LEU A 48 19.77 -1.58 8.18
N VAL A 49 20.27 -0.40 7.84
CA VAL A 49 21.12 0.39 8.75
C VAL A 49 20.35 0.73 10.04
N ARG A 50 19.09 1.16 9.94
CA ARG A 50 18.25 1.47 11.12
C ARG A 50 17.91 0.23 11.95
N ALA A 51 17.77 -0.92 11.29
CA ALA A 51 17.58 -2.21 11.95
C ALA A 51 18.86 -2.76 12.60
N HIS A 52 20.00 -2.08 12.41
CA HIS A 52 21.33 -2.54 12.85
C HIS A 52 21.71 -3.91 12.28
N GLU A 53 21.21 -4.23 11.08
CA GLU A 53 21.49 -5.50 10.44
C GLU A 53 22.94 -5.54 9.96
N PRO A 54 23.77 -6.50 10.43
CA PRO A 54 25.19 -6.56 10.12
C PRO A 54 25.45 -6.99 8.66
N TRP A 55 24.45 -7.57 7.99
CA TRP A 55 24.55 -8.03 6.61
C TRP A 55 23.15 -8.02 5.96
N PRO A 56 23.03 -7.77 4.64
CA PRO A 56 21.73 -7.87 3.97
C PRO A 56 21.13 -9.27 4.15
N PRO A 57 19.80 -9.37 4.34
CA PRO A 57 19.11 -10.64 4.41
C PRO A 57 19.09 -11.30 3.02
N SER A 58 18.34 -12.39 2.87
CA SER A 58 18.15 -13.01 1.55
C SER A 58 17.63 -12.02 0.51
N LEU A 59 17.94 -12.22 -0.77
CA LEU A 59 17.49 -11.37 -1.87
C LEU A 59 15.96 -11.11 -1.86
N PRO A 60 15.08 -12.10 -1.64
CA PRO A 60 13.65 -11.86 -1.49
C PRO A 60 13.30 -10.93 -0.31
N ALA A 61 13.96 -11.12 0.85
CA ALA A 61 13.74 -10.28 2.03
C ALA A 61 14.24 -8.84 1.79
N PHE A 62 15.40 -8.68 1.17
CA PHE A 62 15.90 -7.35 0.81
C PHE A 62 15.00 -6.66 -0.23
N ARG A 63 14.49 -7.39 -1.23
CA ARG A 63 13.51 -6.87 -2.19
C ARG A 63 12.24 -6.37 -1.49
N ALA A 64 11.79 -7.04 -0.43
CA ALA A 64 10.66 -6.59 0.38
C ALA A 64 10.98 -5.28 1.12
N LEU A 65 12.19 -5.13 1.68
CA LEU A 65 12.61 -3.88 2.33
C LEU A 65 12.69 -2.70 1.37
N CYS A 66 13.01 -2.95 0.09
CA CYS A 66 12.99 -1.92 -0.94
C CYS A 66 11.59 -1.37 -1.23
N GLN A 67 10.51 -2.04 -0.77
CA GLN A 67 9.17 -1.51 -0.97
C GLN A 67 8.89 -0.36 0.01
N PRO A 68 8.44 0.80 -0.49
CA PRO A 68 7.99 1.89 0.36
C PRO A 68 6.82 1.46 1.24
N THR A 69 6.87 1.77 2.53
CA THR A 69 5.76 1.63 3.47
C THR A 69 5.17 3.02 3.77
N PRO A 70 3.91 3.11 4.27
CA PRO A 70 3.35 4.39 4.68
C PRO A 70 4.24 5.16 5.68
N ASP A 71 4.85 4.44 6.62
CA ASP A 71 5.74 4.99 7.64
C ASP A 71 6.96 5.70 7.04
N ASP A 72 7.47 5.25 5.88
CA ASP A 72 8.58 5.90 5.17
C ASP A 72 8.22 7.32 4.70
N PHE A 73 6.93 7.63 4.58
CA PHE A 73 6.40 8.95 4.21
C PHE A 73 5.83 9.71 5.41
N GLY A 74 6.04 9.21 6.64
CA GLY A 74 5.45 9.79 7.85
C GLY A 74 3.93 9.66 7.91
N LEU A 75 3.34 8.72 7.16
CA LEU A 75 1.91 8.44 7.22
C LEU A 75 1.62 7.56 8.43
N PRO A 76 0.78 7.98 9.38
CA PRO A 76 0.44 7.15 10.53
C PRO A 76 -0.40 5.92 10.13
N PRO A 77 -0.41 4.86 10.96
CA PRO A 77 -1.31 3.73 10.80
C PRO A 77 -2.78 4.16 10.73
N ALA A 78 -3.60 3.43 9.97
CA ALA A 78 -5.01 3.79 9.72
C ALA A 78 -5.84 3.97 11.00
N ASP A 79 -5.60 3.15 12.02
CA ASP A 79 -6.31 3.25 13.30
C ASP A 79 -5.91 4.51 14.09
N ALA A 80 -4.62 4.85 14.10
CA ALA A 80 -4.13 6.07 14.73
C ALA A 80 -4.65 7.33 13.99
N ALA A 81 -4.64 7.29 12.66
CA ALA A 81 -5.20 8.34 11.81
C ALA A 81 -6.70 8.53 12.04
N TRP A 82 -7.45 7.43 12.17
CA TRP A 82 -8.89 7.46 12.45
C TRP A 82 -9.17 8.05 13.83
N GLU A 83 -8.44 7.61 14.86
CA GLU A 83 -8.63 8.10 16.22
C GLU A 83 -8.35 9.61 16.32
N GLU A 84 -7.31 10.10 15.64
CA GLU A 84 -7.03 11.53 15.51
C GLU A 84 -8.17 12.28 14.80
N ALA A 85 -8.66 11.76 13.67
CA ALA A 85 -9.78 12.34 12.94
C ALA A 85 -11.08 12.35 13.77
N ARG A 86 -11.37 11.25 14.49
CA ARG A 86 -12.51 11.09 15.39
C ARG A 86 -12.54 12.18 16.45
N ARG A 87 -11.40 12.46 17.09
CA ARG A 87 -11.23 13.56 18.06
C ARG A 87 -11.42 14.92 17.42
N ALA A 88 -11.07 15.08 16.15
CA ALA A 88 -11.22 16.34 15.42
C ALA A 88 -12.68 16.61 14.99
N PHE A 89 -13.51 15.59 14.79
CA PHE A 89 -14.94 15.78 14.48
C PHE A 89 -15.75 16.35 15.65
N GLY A 90 -15.31 16.14 16.90
CA GLY A 90 -16.01 16.56 18.11
C GLY A 90 -16.01 18.07 18.41
N GLY A 91 -15.39 18.92 17.58
CA GLY A 91 -15.46 20.36 17.74
C GLY A 91 -14.42 21.14 16.92
N PRO A 92 -14.67 22.43 16.63
CA PRO A 92 -13.78 23.26 15.83
C PRO A 92 -12.49 23.55 16.60
N ASN A 93 -11.41 22.85 16.27
CA ASN A 93 -10.09 23.23 16.77
C ASN A 93 -9.26 23.81 15.62
N ARG A 94 -9.23 25.15 15.56
CA ARG A 94 -8.51 25.92 14.52
C ARG A 94 -6.98 25.79 14.62
N ARG A 95 -6.44 25.22 15.72
CA ARG A 95 -5.01 25.04 15.98
C ARG A 95 -4.60 23.57 16.20
N ARG A 96 -5.37 22.59 15.69
CA ARG A 96 -4.93 21.18 15.74
C ARG A 96 -3.71 21.00 14.83
N ALA A 97 -2.59 20.62 15.44
CA ALA A 97 -1.47 20.02 14.73
C ALA A 97 -1.91 18.62 14.29
N TRP A 98 -1.97 18.40 12.98
CA TRP A 98 -2.26 17.09 12.42
C TRP A 98 -0.97 16.30 12.27
N SER A 99 -1.00 15.00 12.54
CA SER A 99 0.17 14.12 12.36
C SER A 99 0.67 14.14 10.91
N HIS A 100 -0.25 14.15 9.94
CA HIS A 100 0.08 14.21 8.53
C HIS A 100 -1.01 14.95 7.72
N PRO A 101 -0.66 15.70 6.65
CA PRO A 101 -1.64 16.37 5.78
C PRO A 101 -2.72 15.44 5.21
N ALA A 102 -2.37 14.18 4.92
CA ALA A 102 -3.31 13.16 4.45
C ALA A 102 -4.45 12.90 5.45
N VAL A 103 -4.14 12.83 6.74
CA VAL A 103 -5.14 12.64 7.82
C VAL A 103 -6.10 13.83 7.87
N ARG A 104 -5.55 15.05 7.84
CA ARG A 104 -6.32 16.30 7.82
C ARG A 104 -7.28 16.37 6.62
N LEU A 105 -6.78 15.99 5.44
CA LEU A 105 -7.57 16.04 4.20
C LEU A 105 -8.66 14.97 4.18
N ALA A 106 -8.36 13.73 4.59
CA ALA A 106 -9.37 12.68 4.73
C ALA A 106 -10.50 13.10 5.68
N ALA A 107 -10.16 13.65 6.85
CA ALA A 107 -11.15 14.15 7.80
C ALA A 107 -11.96 15.34 7.22
N ARG A 108 -11.31 16.25 6.49
CA ARG A 108 -11.97 17.38 5.84
C ARG A 108 -12.98 16.92 4.77
N LEU A 109 -12.62 15.92 3.95
CA LEU A 109 -13.50 15.36 2.92
C LEU A 109 -14.76 14.75 3.54
N VAL A 110 -14.58 13.89 4.54
CA VAL A 110 -15.69 13.24 5.25
C VAL A 110 -16.61 14.27 5.92
N ARG A 111 -16.03 15.32 6.52
CA ARG A 111 -16.81 16.41 7.12
C ARG A 111 -17.58 17.22 6.08
N ARG A 112 -16.95 17.56 4.95
CA ARG A 112 -17.61 18.29 3.84
C ARG A 112 -18.77 17.50 3.24
N ALA A 113 -18.66 16.18 3.18
CA ALA A 113 -19.72 15.29 2.72
C ALA A 113 -20.87 15.10 3.74
N GLY A 114 -20.78 15.68 4.95
CA GLY A 114 -21.86 15.64 5.92
C GLY A 114 -22.16 14.26 6.51
N ILE A 115 -21.23 13.30 6.39
CA ILE A 115 -21.45 11.91 6.84
C ILE A 115 -21.64 11.89 8.36
N GLY A 116 -22.79 11.38 8.82
CA GLY A 116 -23.17 11.25 10.24
C GLY A 116 -22.21 10.38 11.07
N PRO A 117 -22.24 10.44 12.41
CA PRO A 117 -21.33 9.65 13.25
C PRO A 117 -21.59 8.14 13.13
N GLY A 118 -20.58 7.33 13.49
CA GLY A 118 -20.66 5.86 13.45
C GLY A 118 -19.84 5.25 12.33
N MET A 119 -20.13 3.98 12.01
CA MET A 119 -19.33 3.13 11.12
C MET A 119 -19.22 3.69 9.69
N ALA A 120 -20.29 4.31 9.17
CA ALA A 120 -20.26 4.95 7.86
C ALA A 120 -19.19 6.04 7.75
N ARG A 121 -19.00 6.84 8.80
CA ARG A 121 -17.96 7.87 8.86
C ARG A 121 -16.57 7.27 8.89
N GLU A 122 -16.39 6.24 9.71
CA GLU A 122 -15.12 5.52 9.81
C GLU A 122 -14.73 4.91 8.47
N ASN A 123 -15.65 4.19 7.82
CA ASN A 123 -15.42 3.57 6.52
C ASN A 123 -15.09 4.60 5.45
N ALA A 124 -15.83 5.72 5.40
CA ALA A 124 -15.55 6.81 4.47
C ALA A 124 -14.18 7.44 4.72
N PHE A 125 -13.81 7.65 6.00
CA PHE A 125 -12.49 8.15 6.36
C PHE A 125 -11.39 7.19 5.94
N ARG A 126 -11.48 5.90 6.30
CA ARG A 126 -10.48 4.88 5.98
C ARG A 126 -10.29 4.74 4.47
N HIS A 127 -11.38 4.80 3.71
CA HIS A 127 -11.34 4.79 2.26
C HIS A 127 -10.57 6.00 1.71
N ALA A 128 -10.94 7.22 2.12
CA ALA A 128 -10.28 8.44 1.69
C ALA A 128 -8.80 8.47 2.09
N TYR A 129 -8.51 8.09 3.33
CA TYR A 129 -7.16 8.04 3.86
C TYR A 129 -6.27 7.07 3.08
N ARG A 130 -6.77 5.86 2.77
CA ARG A 130 -6.05 4.88 1.95
C ARG A 130 -5.67 5.43 0.58
N LEU A 131 -6.60 6.10 -0.11
CA LEU A 131 -6.33 6.69 -1.42
C LEU A 131 -5.32 7.85 -1.34
N LEU A 132 -5.40 8.67 -0.28
CA LEU A 132 -4.43 9.74 -0.05
C LEU A 132 -3.03 9.21 0.29
N CYS A 133 -2.93 8.13 1.07
CA CYS A 133 -1.66 7.44 1.32
C CYS A 133 -1.04 6.95 0.00
N GLN A 134 -1.83 6.32 -0.87
CA GLN A 134 -1.36 5.86 -2.17
C GLN A 134 -0.82 7.01 -3.03
N ARG A 135 -1.48 8.18 -3.02
CA ARG A 135 -1.00 9.37 -3.73
C ARG A 135 0.34 9.87 -3.18
N VAL A 136 0.45 9.99 -1.86
CA VAL A 136 1.69 10.42 -1.19
C VAL A 136 2.84 9.46 -1.53
N MET A 137 2.59 8.16 -1.44
CA MET A 137 3.58 7.13 -1.76
C MET A 137 3.97 7.12 -3.24
N ALA A 138 3.06 7.54 -4.13
CA ALA A 138 3.34 7.75 -5.56
C ALA A 138 4.04 9.10 -5.86
N GLY A 139 4.38 9.89 -4.84
CA GLY A 139 4.97 11.22 -5.00
C GLY A 139 4.01 12.28 -5.55
N ILE A 140 2.70 11.98 -5.60
CA ILE A 140 1.69 12.91 -6.08
C ILE A 140 1.34 13.88 -4.94
N PRO A 141 1.52 15.20 -5.12
CA PRO A 141 1.25 16.17 -4.08
C PRO A 141 -0.22 16.17 -3.68
N LEU A 142 -0.48 16.45 -2.41
CA LEU A 142 -1.82 16.63 -1.85
C LEU A 142 -2.31 18.08 -2.02
N SER A 143 -2.21 18.60 -3.25
CA SER A 143 -2.70 19.94 -3.62
C SER A 143 -4.21 19.95 -3.84
N GLU A 144 -4.86 21.06 -3.51
CA GLU A 144 -6.24 21.32 -3.95
C GLU A 144 -6.22 21.85 -5.40
N PRO A 145 -7.19 21.49 -6.27
CA PRO A 145 -8.34 20.62 -5.99
C PRO A 145 -7.95 19.12 -5.92
N LEU A 146 -8.55 18.41 -4.97
CA LEU A 146 -8.40 16.96 -4.87
C LEU A 146 -9.28 16.28 -5.93
N PRO A 147 -8.86 15.11 -6.46
CA PRO A 147 -9.66 14.37 -7.43
C PRO A 147 -10.99 13.90 -6.85
N ASP A 148 -11.98 13.73 -7.73
CA ASP A 148 -13.25 13.10 -7.40
C ASP A 148 -13.05 11.61 -7.04
N GLY A 149 -14.03 11.03 -6.34
CA GLY A 149 -14.00 9.61 -5.95
C GLY A 149 -13.12 9.27 -4.75
N LEU A 150 -12.63 10.26 -4.00
CA LEU A 150 -11.90 10.02 -2.75
C LEU A 150 -12.80 9.57 -1.59
N LEU A 151 -14.11 9.70 -1.74
CA LEU A 151 -15.10 9.15 -0.82
C LEU A 151 -15.77 7.95 -1.49
N PRO A 152 -16.19 6.94 -0.70
CA PRO A 152 -16.99 5.86 -1.25
C PRO A 152 -18.24 6.45 -1.92
N SER A 153 -18.57 5.96 -3.11
CA SER A 153 -19.87 6.22 -3.71
C SER A 153 -20.96 5.79 -2.73
N PRO A 154 -22.11 6.49 -2.65
CA PRO A 154 -23.27 5.93 -2.00
C PRO A 154 -23.45 4.50 -2.49
N ALA A 155 -23.46 3.53 -1.58
CA ALA A 155 -23.75 2.17 -1.96
C ALA A 155 -25.13 2.16 -2.60
N GLU A 156 -25.27 1.51 -3.75
CA GLU A 156 -26.60 1.13 -4.22
C GLU A 156 -27.29 0.38 -3.07
N PRO A 157 -28.59 0.64 -2.83
CA PRO A 157 -29.31 -0.04 -1.77
C PRO A 157 -29.06 -1.55 -1.92
N PRO A 158 -28.85 -2.27 -0.80
CA PRO A 158 -28.60 -3.70 -0.88
C PRO A 158 -29.69 -4.35 -1.74
N ALA A 159 -29.27 -5.22 -2.65
CA ALA A 159 -30.17 -5.98 -3.50
C ALA A 159 -31.32 -6.52 -2.66
N SER A 160 -32.54 -6.43 -3.17
CA SER A 160 -33.72 -6.91 -2.45
C SER A 160 -33.51 -8.38 -2.05
N ALA A 161 -34.15 -8.83 -0.98
CA ALA A 161 -34.03 -10.23 -0.54
C ALA A 161 -34.39 -11.22 -1.68
N GLU A 162 -35.22 -10.80 -2.62
CA GLU A 162 -35.58 -11.53 -3.82
C GLU A 162 -34.44 -11.57 -4.85
N GLU A 163 -33.79 -10.45 -5.12
CA GLU A 163 -32.61 -10.36 -6.00
C GLU A 163 -31.41 -11.15 -5.44
N ALA A 164 -31.19 -11.10 -4.12
CA ALA A 164 -30.15 -11.88 -3.46
C ALA A 164 -30.42 -13.40 -3.57
N ARG A 165 -31.69 -13.82 -3.41
CA ARG A 165 -32.09 -15.23 -3.61
C ARG A 165 -31.94 -15.66 -5.06
N ALA A 166 -32.31 -14.81 -6.02
CA ALA A 166 -32.16 -15.06 -7.45
C ALA A 166 -30.68 -15.20 -7.85
N HIS A 167 -29.81 -14.32 -7.34
CA HIS A 167 -28.36 -14.40 -7.54
C HIS A 167 -27.77 -15.69 -6.97
N LEU A 168 -28.15 -16.08 -5.75
CA LEU A 168 -27.69 -17.33 -5.14
C LEU A 168 -28.17 -18.57 -5.91
N ALA A 169 -29.39 -18.54 -6.45
CA ALA A 169 -29.92 -19.61 -7.31
C ALA A 169 -29.14 -19.72 -8.63
N ALA A 170 -28.83 -18.58 -9.27
CA ALA A 170 -28.04 -18.53 -10.49
C ALA A 170 -26.60 -19.05 -10.28
N LEU A 171 -25.94 -18.65 -9.18
CA LEU A 171 -24.61 -19.14 -8.82
C LEU A 171 -24.59 -20.64 -8.57
N LYS A 172 -25.62 -21.18 -7.92
CA LYS A 172 -25.78 -22.64 -7.74
C LYS A 172 -25.96 -23.36 -9.08
N ALA A 173 -26.76 -22.83 -9.99
CA ALA A 173 -26.98 -23.43 -11.31
C ALA A 173 -25.70 -23.48 -12.16
N ILE A 174 -24.84 -22.47 -12.04
CA ILE A 174 -23.53 -22.43 -12.70
C ILE A 174 -22.57 -23.45 -12.07
N ALA A 175 -22.51 -23.51 -10.75
CA ALA A 175 -21.63 -24.43 -10.02
C ALA A 175 -22.03 -25.91 -10.15
N LEU A 176 -23.30 -26.20 -10.43
CA LEU A 176 -23.85 -27.55 -10.57
C LEU A 176 -24.04 -27.99 -12.02
N ARG A 177 -23.48 -27.27 -13.02
CA ARG A 177 -23.60 -27.69 -14.41
C ARG A 177 -22.88 -29.03 -14.59
N PRO A 178 -23.59 -30.15 -14.87
CA PRO A 178 -22.92 -31.42 -15.07
C PRO A 178 -22.10 -31.33 -16.36
N ALA A 179 -20.82 -31.73 -16.30
CA ALA A 179 -19.98 -31.89 -17.48
C ALA A 179 -20.73 -32.80 -18.46
N ALA A 180 -21.20 -32.23 -19.57
CA ALA A 180 -21.85 -33.00 -20.61
C ALA A 180 -20.89 -34.09 -21.08
N ARG A 181 -21.32 -35.35 -20.99
CA ARG A 181 -20.66 -36.50 -21.59
C ARG A 181 -20.41 -36.19 -23.06
N GLU A 182 -19.15 -36.04 -23.45
CA GLU A 182 -18.75 -36.15 -24.85
C GLU A 182 -19.12 -37.56 -25.33
N GLU A 183 -20.02 -37.57 -26.31
CA GLU A 183 -20.52 -38.75 -27.00
C GLU A 183 -19.36 -39.48 -27.67
N ARG A 184 -19.09 -40.71 -27.22
CA ARG A 184 -18.36 -41.68 -28.05
C ARG A 184 -19.31 -42.19 -29.13
N ARG A 185 -19.04 -41.83 -30.38
CA ARG A 185 -19.33 -42.66 -31.54
C ARG A 185 -18.11 -42.69 -32.45
#